data_AF-A0A8J8EM95-F1
#
_entry.id   AF-A0A8J8EM95-F1
#
_cell.length_a   1.000
_cell.length_b   1.000
_cell.length_c   1.000
_cell.angle_alpha   90.00
_cell.angle_beta   90.00
_cell.angle_gamma   90.00
#
_symmetry.space_group_name_H-M   'P 1'
#
loop_
_entity.id
_entity.type
_entity.pdbx_description
1 polymer ?
#
loop_
_entity_poly.entity_id
_entity_poly.type
_entity_poly.pdbx_seq_one_letter_code
_entity_poly.pdbx_strand_id
1 'polypeptide(L)' 'MGRGRPRKHGPVRRIGFELPYEKYLEMEEARGDKPWAEFFIDLFDFAKKHGRFSQVQEV' A
#
# COMPACT_ATOMS: atom_id res chain seq x y z
N MET A 1 -34.57 -0.98 5.54
CA MET A 1 -33.09 -0.94 5.64
C MET A 1 -32.58 -2.31 6.08
N GLY A 2 -32.10 -3.14 5.15
CA GLY A 2 -31.48 -4.42 5.50
C GLY A 2 -30.10 -4.18 6.10
N ARG A 3 -29.92 -4.53 7.38
CA ARG A 3 -28.60 -4.54 8.03
C ARG A 3 -27.75 -5.62 7.37
N GLY A 4 -26.88 -5.22 6.45
CA GLY A 4 -25.95 -6.11 5.76
C GLY A 4 -25.16 -6.93 6.78
N ARG A 5 -25.08 -8.24 6.54
CA ARG A 5 -24.30 -9.20 7.32
C ARG A 5 -22.89 -8.62 7.57
N PRO A 6 -22.36 -8.63 8.81
CA PRO A 6 -20.99 -8.20 9.07
C PRO A 6 -20.06 -8.96 8.14
N ARG A 7 -19.28 -8.25 7.33
CA ARG A 7 -18.27 -8.88 6.49
C ARG A 7 -17.30 -9.60 7.44
N LYS A 8 -16.94 -10.86 7.14
CA LYS A 8 -15.99 -11.64 7.95
C LYS A 8 -14.63 -10.95 8.13
N HIS A 9 -14.30 -10.03 7.22
CA HIS A 9 -13.16 -9.13 7.28
C HIS A 9 -13.69 -7.70 7.21
N GLY A 10 -13.07 -6.77 7.95
CA GLY A 10 -13.46 -5.35 7.98
C GLY A 10 -13.45 -4.68 6.59
N PRO A 11 -13.74 -3.38 6.49
CA PRO A 11 -13.75 -2.69 5.20
C PRO A 11 -12.37 -2.76 4.53
N VAL A 12 -12.26 -3.58 3.47
CA VAL A 12 -11.07 -3.65 2.62
C VAL A 12 -11.17 -2.52 1.59
N ARG A 13 -10.27 -1.54 1.66
CA ARG A 13 -10.06 -0.57 0.58
C ARG A 13 -8.94 -1.10 -0.31
N ARG A 14 -9.19 -1.19 -1.61
CA ARG A 14 -8.16 -1.54 -2.61
C ARG A 14 -7.63 -0.24 -3.19
N ILE A 15 -6.32 -0.11 -3.26
CA ILE A 15 -5.64 0.99 -3.91
C ILE A 15 -4.95 0.39 -5.13
N GLY A 16 -5.25 0.92 -6.31
CA GLY A 16 -4.53 0.62 -7.55
C GLY A 16 -3.85 1.90 -8.00
N PHE A 17 -2.60 1.79 -8.45
CA PHE A 17 -1.84 2.88 -9.04
C PHE A 17 -0.93 2.31 -10.11
N GLU A 18 -0.60 3.14 -11.08
CA GLU A 18 0.32 2.78 -12.15
C GLU A 18 1.71 3.25 -11.76
N LEU A 19 2.69 2.39 -12.02
CA LEU A 19 4.09 2.71 -11.85
C LEU A 19 4.78 2.71 -13.22
N PRO A 20 5.75 3.60 -13.44
CA PRO A 20 6.70 3.43 -14.53
C PRO A 20 7.31 2.03 -14.47
N TYR A 21 7.46 1.38 -15.62
CA TYR A 21 7.91 -0.01 -15.69
C TYR A 21 9.26 -0.25 -15.01
N GLU A 22 10.19 0.70 -15.13
CA GLU A 22 11.49 0.63 -14.45
C GLU A 22 11.35 0.58 -12.93
N LYS A 23 10.44 1.39 -12.36
CA LYS A 23 10.15 1.36 -10.92
C LYS A 23 9.43 0.09 -10.50
N TYR A 24 8.59 -0.46 -11.35
CA TYR A 24 8.00 -1.76 -11.12
C TYR A 24 9.08 -2.85 -10.99
N LEU A 25 10.06 -2.88 -11.88
CA LEU A 25 11.16 -3.86 -11.84
C LEU A 25 12.03 -3.72 -10.58
N GLU A 26 12.41 -2.49 -10.22
CA GLU A 26 13.14 -2.21 -8.97
C GLU A 26 12.37 -2.75 -7.75
N MET A 27 11.05 -2.56 -7.72
CA MET A 27 10.19 -3.04 -6.63
C MET A 27 9.98 -4.55 -6.66
N GLU A 28 9.92 -5.17 -7.84
CA GLU A 28 9.81 -6.62 -7.98
C GLU A 28 11.08 -7.31 -7.46
N GLU A 29 12.26 -6.78 -7.77
CA GLU A 29 13.54 -7.26 -7.24
C GLU A 29 13.62 -7.07 -5.71
N ALA A 30 13.26 -5.88 -5.21
CA ALA A 30 13.29 -5.58 -3.77
C ALA A 30 12.27 -6.41 -2.96
N ARG A 31 11.12 -6.76 -3.57
CA ARG A 31 10.09 -7.59 -2.96
C ARG A 31 10.55 -9.05 -2.83
N GLY A 32 11.27 -9.55 -3.82
CA GLY A 32 11.57 -10.97 -3.95
C GLY A 32 10.28 -11.80 -3.96
N ASP A 33 10.23 -12.81 -3.09
CA ASP A 33 9.12 -13.77 -2.98
C ASP A 33 7.94 -13.29 -2.10
N LYS A 34 8.02 -12.09 -1.51
CA LYS A 34 6.94 -11.58 -0.65
C LYS A 34 5.67 -11.28 -1.45
N PRO A 35 4.47 -11.47 -0.87
CA PRO A 35 3.24 -10.94 -1.44
C PRO A 35 3.29 -9.42 -1.56
N TRP A 36 2.76 -8.86 -2.66
CA TRP A 36 2.70 -7.41 -2.86
C TRP A 36 2.05 -6.66 -1.70
N ALA A 37 0.99 -7.21 -1.11
CA ALA A 37 0.29 -6.58 0.00
C ALA A 37 1.20 -6.42 1.23
N GLU A 38 1.99 -7.44 1.58
CA GLU A 38 2.91 -7.38 2.72
C GLU A 38 4.06 -6.42 2.44
N PHE A 39 4.59 -6.43 1.22
CA PHE A 39 5.64 -5.50 0.82
C PHE A 39 5.20 -4.04 0.90
N PHE A 40 3.96 -3.73 0.48
CA PHE A 40 3.42 -2.37 0.60
C PHE A 40 3.13 -1.97 2.04
N ILE A 41 2.72 -2.91 2.90
CA ILE A 41 2.56 -2.65 4.33
C ILE A 41 3.93 -2.34 4.96
N ASP A 42 4.95 -3.14 4.67
CA ASP A 42 6.33 -2.92 5.13
C ASP A 42 6.85 -1.54 4.67
N LEU A 43 6.64 -1.20 3.40
CA LEU A 43 7.04 0.09 2.83
C LEU A 43 6.30 1.25 3.51
N PHE A 44 5.00 1.11 3.75
CA PHE A 44 4.18 2.11 4.43
C PHE A 44 4.63 2.30 5.88
N ASP A 45 4.88 1.22 6.61
CA ASP A 45 5.36 1.27 8.00
C ASP A 45 6.77 1.84 8.08
N PHE A 46 7.65 1.50 7.13
CA PHE A 46 8.96 2.10 6.97
C PHE A 46 8.85 3.61 6.72
N ALA A 47 8.02 4.02 5.76
CA ALA A 47 7.78 5.43 5.45
C ALA A 47 7.15 6.17 6.64
N LYS A 48 6.29 5.54 7.43
CA LYS A 48 5.71 6.13 8.65
C LYS A 48 6.74 6.29 9.76
N LYS A 49 7.65 5.31 9.91
CA LYS A 49 8.66 5.28 10.97
C LYS A 49 9.86 6.18 10.66
N HIS A 50 10.25 6.28 9.40
CA HIS A 50 11.44 7.00 8.94
C HIS A 50 11.11 8.29 8.17
N GLY A 51 9.91 8.40 7.61
CA GLY A 51 9.45 9.59 6.91
C GLY A 51 8.86 10.60 7.87
N ARG A 52 9.41 11.81 7.84
CA ARG A 52 8.61 13.01 8.11
C ARG A 52 7.59 13.09 6.97
N PHE A 53 6.37 12.59 7.15
CA PHE A 53 5.21 12.94 6.30
C PHE A 53 4.82 14.42 6.52
N SER A 54 5.80 15.31 6.43
CA SER A 54 5.65 16.74 6.53
C SER A 54 6.00 17.29 5.15
N GLN A 55 5.01 17.89 4.50
CA GLN A 55 5.06 18.54 3.19
C GLN A 55 5.04 17.62 1.95
N VAL A 56 3.95 16.88 1.76
CA VAL A 56 3.34 16.96 0.41
C VAL A 56 2.46 18.21 0.48
N GLN A 57 2.95 19.29 -0.13
CA GLN A 57 2.25 20.57 -0.23
C GLN A 57 0.87 20.32 -0.85
N GLU A 58 -0.16 20.88 -0.21
CA GLU A 58 -1.40 21.24 -0.89
C GLU A 58 -1.04 22.09 -2.11
N VAL A 59 -1.45 21.64 -3.29
CA VAL A 59 -1.56 22.46 -4.50
C VAL A 59 -3.02 22.49 -4.90
#